data_AF-A0AA96XSD8-F1
#
_entry.id   AF-A0AA96XSD8-F1
#
_cell.length_a   1.000
_cell.length_b   1.000
_cell.length_c   1.000
_cell.angle_alpha   90.00
_cell.angle_beta   90.00
_cell.angle_gamma   90.00
#
_symmetry.space_group_name_H-M   'P 1'
#
loop_
_entity.id
_entity.type
_entity.pdbx_description
1 polymer ?
#
loop_
_entity_poly.entity_id
_entity_poly.type
_entity_poly.pdbx_seq_one_letter_code
_entity_poly.pdbx_strand_id
1 'polypeptide(L)' 'MKSLRPGGLVLLEAYTPAQLGFRTGGPPVEELLYTAEALREDFAGLELPVLRELTREVREGTLHTGRAAVVQLVGRKAT' A
#
# COMPACT_ATOMS: atom_id res chain seq x y z
N MET A 1 -15.43 -6.60 -1.49
CA MET A 1 -15.78 -5.26 -2.03
C MET A 1 -17.29 -4.93 -2.01
N LYS A 2 -17.99 -5.20 -0.90
CA LYS A 2 -19.45 -4.98 -0.82
C LYS A 2 -19.83 -3.54 -0.46
N SER A 3 -18.99 -2.82 0.29
CA SER A 3 -19.23 -1.45 0.77
C SER A 3 -18.85 -0.35 -0.23
N LEU A 4 -17.99 -0.63 -1.21
CA LEU A 4 -17.58 0.34 -2.23
C LEU A 4 -18.68 0.49 -3.28
N ARG A 5 -19.08 1.72 -3.59
CA ARG A 5 -20.07 2.02 -4.64
C ARG A 5 -19.51 1.66 -6.03
N PRO A 6 -20.35 1.29 -7.01
CA PRO A 6 -19.90 1.12 -8.39
C PRO A 6 -19.18 2.36 -8.91
N GLY A 7 -18.10 2.17 -9.66
CA GLY A 7 -17.20 3.24 -10.10
C GLY A 7 -16.32 3.86 -9.00
N GLY A 8 -16.46 3.45 -7.73
CA GLY A 8 -15.68 3.97 -6.62
C GLY A 8 -14.21 3.55 -6.66
N LEU A 9 -13.36 4.39 -6.06
CA LEU A 9 -11.91 4.18 -5.98
C LEU A 9 -11.47 3.85 -4.54
N VAL A 10 -10.47 2.98 -4.44
CA VAL A 10 -9.65 2.75 -3.25
C VAL A 10 -8.25 3.26 -3.56
N LEU A 11 -7.73 4.11 -2.69
CA LEU A 11 -6.33 4.53 -2.69
C LEU A 11 -5.68 3.99 -1.42
N LEU A 12 -4.56 3.29 -1.57
CA LEU A 12 -3.79 2.76 -0.45
C LEU A 12 -2.30 2.99 -0.70
N GLU A 13 -1.62 3.44 0.35
CA GLU A 13 -0.17 3.42 0.46
C GLU A 13 0.17 2.75 1.79
N ALA A 14 1.03 1.73 1.74
CA ALA A 14 1.45 0.98 2.90
C ALA A 14 2.94 0.63 2.80
N TYR A 15 3.55 0.29 3.93
CA TYR A 15 4.94 -0.17 3.97
C TYR A 15 5.03 -1.65 3.57
N THR A 16 6.08 -2.01 2.83
CA THR A 16 6.40 -3.42 2.51
C THR A 16 7.27 -4.05 3.59
N PRO A 17 7.40 -5.39 3.66
CA PRO A 17 8.35 -6.04 4.57
C PRO A 17 9.79 -5.52 4.47
N ALA A 18 10.22 -5.07 3.29
CA ALA A 18 11.52 -4.44 3.09
C ALA A 18 11.70 -3.15 3.92
N GLN A 19 10.61 -2.53 4.37
CA GLN A 19 10.65 -1.39 5.29
C GLN A 19 11.32 -1.72 6.62
N LEU A 20 11.35 -2.98 7.08
CA LEU A 20 12.04 -3.36 8.32
C LEU A 20 13.57 -3.06 8.26
N GLY A 21 14.14 -2.99 7.05
CA GLY A 21 15.51 -2.54 6.83
C GLY A 21 15.70 -1.03 6.94
N PHE A 22 14.62 -0.26 6.90
CA PHE A 22 14.60 1.20 7.01
C PHE A 22 13.99 1.61 8.37
N ARG A 23 14.62 2.57 9.06
CA ARG A 23 14.13 3.07 10.36
C ARG A 23 13.51 4.46 10.23
N THR A 24 12.72 4.64 9.19
CA THR A 24 12.18 5.92 8.73
C THR A 24 10.67 6.04 8.93
N GLY A 25 10.02 5.02 9.50
CA GLY A 25 8.58 4.95 9.73
C GLY A 25 8.02 3.53 9.61
N GLY A 26 6.75 3.36 9.98
CA GLY A 26 6.02 2.10 9.85
C GLY A 26 6.10 1.20 11.09
N PRO A 27 5.22 0.19 11.19
CA PRO A 27 5.25 -0.78 12.28
C PRO A 27 6.50 -1.66 12.21
N PRO A 28 7.10 -2.05 13.36
CA PRO A 28 8.33 -2.86 13.39
C PRO A 28 8.06 -4.37 13.30
N VAL A 29 6.87 -4.77 12.84
CA VAL A 29 6.42 -6.16 12.79
C VAL A 29 5.91 -6.48 11.39
N GLU A 30 6.35 -7.61 10.83
CA GLU A 30 6.14 -7.98 9.43
C GLU A 30 4.66 -8.21 9.11
N GLU A 31 3.89 -8.72 10.07
CA GLU A 31 2.47 -9.05 9.93
C GLU A 31 1.58 -7.81 9.74
N LEU A 32 2.12 -6.61 9.97
CA LEU A 32 1.42 -5.34 9.73
C LEU A 32 1.89 -4.64 8.44
N LEU A 33 2.70 -5.32 7.62
CA LEU A 33 3.23 -4.83 6.36
C LEU A 33 2.60 -5.58 5.18
N TYR A 34 2.63 -4.97 4.00
CA TYR A 34 1.89 -5.46 2.83
C TYR A 34 2.80 -5.65 1.63
N THR A 35 2.59 -6.74 0.90
CA THR A 35 3.19 -6.96 -0.43
C THR A 35 2.16 -6.67 -1.51
N ALA A 36 2.64 -6.39 -2.73
CA ALA A 36 1.76 -6.27 -3.89
C ALA A 36 1.04 -7.59 -4.19
N GLU A 37 1.64 -8.74 -3.89
CA GLU A 37 1.01 -10.05 -4.04
C GLU A 37 -0.21 -10.17 -3.11
N ALA A 38 -0.03 -9.93 -1.81
CA ALA A 38 -1.11 -10.00 -0.82
C ALA A 38 -2.25 -9.02 -1.16
N LEU A 39 -1.91 -7.77 -1.54
CA LEU A 39 -2.91 -6.79 -1.94
C LEU A 39 -3.63 -7.17 -3.24
N ARG A 40 -2.98 -7.88 -4.17
CA ARG A 40 -3.65 -8.39 -5.37
C ARG A 40 -4.75 -9.38 -5.02
N GLU A 41 -4.50 -10.25 -4.06
CA GLU A 41 -5.46 -11.24 -3.58
C GLU A 41 -6.62 -10.56 -2.81
N ASP A 42 -6.30 -9.69 -1.85
CA ASP A 42 -7.28 -8.97 -1.04
C ASP A 42 -8.22 -8.09 -1.89
N PHE A 43 -7.68 -7.50 -2.97
CA PHE A 43 -8.40 -6.61 -3.87
C PHE A 43 -8.73 -7.23 -5.24
N ALA A 44 -8.72 -8.55 -5.37
CA ALA A 44 -8.99 -9.27 -6.63
C ALA A 44 -10.34 -8.94 -7.30
N GLY A 45 -11.29 -8.38 -6.54
CA GLY A 45 -12.59 -7.92 -7.05
C GLY A 45 -12.61 -6.50 -7.63
N LEU A 46 -11.46 -5.83 -7.74
CA LEU A 46 -11.32 -4.49 -8.32
C LEU A 46 -10.42 -4.54 -9.56
N GLU A 47 -10.61 -3.59 -10.47
CA GLU A 47 -9.59 -3.24 -11.45
C GLU A 47 -8.45 -2.54 -10.72
N LEU A 48 -7.19 -2.96 -10.95
CA LEU A 48 -6.02 -2.42 -10.25
C LEU A 48 -5.11 -1.62 -11.22
N PRO A 49 -5.50 -0.42 -11.68
CA PRO A 49 -4.67 0.41 -12.57
C PRO A 49 -3.31 0.77 -11.96
N VAL A 50 -3.19 0.76 -10.63
CA VAL A 50 -1.90 0.87 -9.94
C VAL A 50 -1.82 -0.24 -8.90
N LEU A 51 -0.79 -1.06 -9.01
CA LEU A 51 -0.33 -1.97 -7.97
C LEU A 51 1.16 -2.17 -8.15
N ARG A 52 1.97 -1.56 -7.30
CA ARG A 52 3.43 -1.58 -7.42
C ARG A 52 4.11 -1.44 -6.08
N GLU A 53 5.24 -2.10 -5.94
CA GLU A 53 6.20 -1.86 -4.87
C GLU A 53 7.32 -0.98 -5.38
N LEU A 54 7.78 -0.05 -4.55
CA LEU A 54 8.90 0.84 -4.87
C LEU A 54 9.55 1.38 -3.61
N THR A 55 10.79 1.83 -3.74
CA THR A 55 11.45 2.63 -2.71
C THR A 55 11.45 4.10 -3.10
N ARG A 56 10.96 4.98 -2.23
CA ARG A 56 10.94 6.43 -2.46
C ARG A 56 11.15 7.21 -1.17
N GLU A 57 11.33 8.52 -1.30
CA GLU A 57 11.28 9.42 -0.14
C GLU A 57 9.83 9.61 0.33
N VAL A 58 9.60 9.50 1.63
CA VAL A 58 8.34 9.82 2.32
C VAL A 58 8.53 11.02 3.25
N ARG A 59 7.46 11.78 3.44
CA ARG A 59 7.41 12.98 4.29
C ARG A 59 6.03 13.07 4.94
N GLU A 60 5.81 12.25 5.96
CA GLU A 60 4.53 12.06 6.65
C GLU A 60 4.57 12.55 8.11
N GLY A 61 5.70 13.13 8.54
CA GLY A 61 5.92 13.67 9.88
C GLY A 61 7.30 13.29 10.42
N THR A 62 7.66 13.80 11.60
CA THR A 62 9.02 13.64 12.18
C THR A 62 9.46 12.18 12.31
N LEU A 63 8.53 11.25 12.55
CA LEU A 63 8.81 9.81 12.69
C LEU A 63 8.51 8.98 11.43
N HIS A 64 8.03 9.64 10.36
CA HIS A 64 7.65 9.02 9.09
C HIS A 64 8.27 9.83 7.93
N THR A 65 9.59 10.01 7.96
CA THR A 65 10.33 10.80 6.97
C THR A 65 11.64 10.12 6.59
N GLY A 66 11.92 10.08 5.28
CA GLY A 66 13.14 9.56 4.70
C GLY A 66 12.88 8.50 3.63
N ARG A 67 13.92 7.74 3.27
CA ARG A 67 13.80 6.62 2.34
C ARG A 67 12.92 5.52 2.92
N ALA A 68 11.90 5.10 2.17
CA ALA A 68 10.98 4.05 2.59
C ALA A 68 10.65 3.08 1.45
N ALA A 69 10.44 1.81 1.80
CA ALA A 69 9.93 0.78 0.91
C ALA A 69 8.40 0.68 1.09
N VAL A 70 7.67 0.97 0.01
CA VAL A 70 6.21 1.09 0.03
C VAL A 70 5.56 0.30 -1.09
N VAL A 71 4.31 -0.10 -0.87
CA VAL A 71 3.39 -0.60 -1.88
C VAL A 71 2.28 0.43 -2.09
N GLN A 72 1.98 0.71 -3.35
CA GLN A 72 0.93 1.63 -3.76
C GLN A 72 -0.15 0.87 -4.52
N LEU A 73 -1.41 1.12 -4.16
CA LEU A 73 -2.58 0.56 -4.83
C LEU A 73 -3.58 1.66 -5.17
N VAL A 74 -4.05 1.65 -6.41
CA VAL A 74 -5.30 2.29 -6.85
C VAL A 74 -6.19 1.18 -7.38
N GLY A 75 -7.33 0.96 -6.72
CA GLY A 75 -8.33 -0.02 -7.11
C GLY A 75 -9.63 0.66 -7.51
N ARG A 76 -10.28 0.20 -8.59
CA ARG A 76 -11.57 0.71 -9.06
C ARG A 76 -12.60 -0.41 -9.08
N LYS A 77 -13.78 -0.16 -8.51
CA LYS A 77 -14.93 -1.05 -8.70
C LYS A 77 -15.57 -0.76 -10.06
N ALA A 78 -15.90 -1.81 -10.80
CA ALA A 78 -16.69 -1.68 -12.02
C ALA A 78 -17.98 -0.88 -11.76
N THR A 79 -18.43 -0.16 -12.79
CA THR A 79 -19.68 0.64 -12.76
C THR A 79 -20.91 -0.26 -12.81
#